data_AF-A0A2V6C3F4-F1
#
_entry.id   AF-A0A2V6C3F4-F1
#
_cell.length_a   1.000
_cell.length_b   1.000
_cell.length_c   1.000
_cell.angle_alpha   90.00
_cell.angle_beta   90.00
_cell.angle_gamma   90.00
#
_symmetry.space_group_name_H-M   'P 1'
#
loop_
_entity.id
_entity.type
_entity.pdbx_description
1 polymer ?
#
loop_
_entity_poly.entity_id
_entity_poly.type
_entity_poly.pdbx_seq_one_letter_code
_entity_poly.pdbx_strand_id
1 'polypeptide(L)'
;MHNLKNISVKIPLNRFICVTGVSGSGKTTLVREVLWPALEAKLKSQIANPKSAKTADPIEEEHDNDDSPSTSNQQPSTTLTGWEHLGRVVLVDQSTLGKTPRSNPAVYIGAFDDLRELFARTDAARQRGLSASAFSFNSGQGQCERCRGAGFEKIEMQFLSDVFIRCPDCDGRRYRPHILEVKVRCPSSVVSGKKSGRKKATDNGLQATDKGWSIADLLEATVDEVIEFLAAFPESRAAGRATEKLKLLQEVGLGYLRLGQPINTLSGGESQRLKLVSHLAEAATQVGRGVPTAPLPTPDTSPADGPLRTAGPTLFLFDEPTTGLHFDDVRLLLKVFQRLVDAGHSVLVIEHNLDVIKCADWIIDLGPEAGDEGGQIVAQGIPEKIAACEASHTGRFLQGMAETRCRMSRTPCRRTSATNVRAAEHGVPAEKQHESTP
;
A
#
# COMPACT_ATOMS: atom_id res chain seq x y z
N MET A 1 10.07 -18.97 20.94
CA MET A 1 9.52 -20.30 20.60
C MET A 1 8.58 -20.11 19.43
N HIS A 2 8.94 -20.65 18.28
CA HIS A 2 8.06 -20.70 17.11
C HIS A 2 7.39 -22.08 17.10
N ASN A 3 6.07 -22.13 16.91
CA ASN A 3 5.28 -23.37 17.02
C ASN A 3 5.01 -24.06 15.67
N LEU A 4 5.60 -23.57 14.57
CA LEU A 4 5.36 -24.13 13.22
C LEU A 4 5.91 -25.56 13.10
N LYS A 5 5.03 -26.51 12.76
CA LYS A 5 5.35 -27.95 12.71
C LYS A 5 5.80 -28.39 11.31
N ASN A 6 6.99 -27.93 10.88
CA ASN A 6 7.61 -28.26 9.58
C ASN A 6 6.63 -28.22 8.39
N ILE A 7 5.94 -27.10 8.25
CA ILE A 7 4.85 -26.95 7.29
C ILE A 7 5.35 -26.62 5.87
N SER A 8 4.63 -27.11 4.87
CA SER A 8 4.83 -26.76 3.45
C SER A 8 3.63 -25.99 2.93
N VAL A 9 3.83 -24.72 2.55
CA VAL A 9 2.76 -23.81 2.12
C VAL A 9 2.95 -23.41 0.66
N LYS A 10 1.89 -23.47 -0.14
CA LYS A 10 1.88 -22.93 -1.52
C LYS A 10 1.10 -21.62 -1.55
N ILE A 11 1.75 -20.54 -1.97
CA ILE A 11 1.15 -19.21 -2.08
C ILE A 11 0.88 -18.90 -3.56
N PRO A 12 -0.39 -18.85 -4.00
CA PRO A 12 -0.68 -18.48 -5.38
C PRO A 12 -0.42 -16.99 -5.60
N LEU A 13 0.40 -16.66 -6.59
CA LEU A 13 0.69 -15.27 -6.95
C LEU A 13 -0.45 -14.64 -7.74
N ASN A 14 -0.42 -13.30 -7.82
CA ASN A 14 -1.37 -12.44 -8.53
C ASN A 14 -2.82 -12.60 -8.03
N ARG A 15 -2.96 -12.70 -6.71
CA ARG A 15 -4.22 -12.93 -6.00
C ARG A 15 -4.24 -12.15 -4.69
N PHE A 16 -5.45 -11.99 -4.15
CA PHE A 16 -5.65 -11.57 -2.78
C PHE A 16 -5.65 -12.80 -1.85
N ILE A 17 -4.61 -12.96 -1.05
CA ILE A 17 -4.39 -14.09 -0.14
C ILE A 17 -4.61 -13.66 1.31
N CYS A 18 -5.38 -14.42 2.08
CA CYS A 18 -5.52 -14.25 3.52
C CYS A 18 -4.89 -15.41 4.29
N VAL A 19 -4.12 -15.08 5.33
CA VAL A 19 -3.64 -16.05 6.33
C VAL A 19 -4.50 -15.91 7.57
N THR A 20 -5.22 -16.96 7.93
CA THR A 20 -6.20 -17.00 9.02
C THR A 20 -5.82 -18.03 10.08
N GLY A 21 -6.58 -18.08 11.17
CA GLY A 21 -6.35 -19.01 12.28
C GLY A 21 -6.45 -18.34 13.64
N VAL A 22 -6.57 -19.13 14.71
CA VAL A 22 -6.67 -18.62 16.09
C VAL A 22 -5.42 -17.83 16.51
N SER A 23 -5.55 -16.89 17.46
CA SER A 23 -4.41 -16.12 17.97
C SER A 23 -3.38 -17.06 18.59
N GLY A 24 -2.12 -16.97 18.18
CA GLY A 24 -1.08 -17.92 18.59
C GLY A 24 -0.95 -19.18 17.73
N SER A 25 -1.69 -19.31 16.61
CA SER A 25 -1.55 -20.44 15.68
C SER A 25 -0.28 -20.41 14.81
N GLY A 26 0.48 -19.31 14.84
CA GLY A 26 1.74 -19.14 14.09
C GLY A 26 1.65 -18.24 12.83
N LYS A 27 0.55 -17.47 12.64
CA LYS A 27 0.36 -16.57 11.49
C LYS A 27 1.49 -15.56 11.31
N THR A 28 1.75 -14.76 12.35
CA THR A 28 2.79 -13.72 12.34
C THR A 28 4.17 -14.35 12.15
N THR A 29 4.44 -15.48 12.79
CA THR A 29 5.68 -16.23 12.60
C THR A 29 5.87 -16.68 11.15
N LEU A 30 4.84 -17.27 10.53
CA LEU A 30 4.91 -17.69 9.13
C LEU A 30 5.22 -16.53 8.18
N VAL A 31 4.53 -15.40 8.33
CA VAL A 31 4.63 -14.29 7.38
C VAL A 31 5.81 -13.35 7.68
N ARG A 32 5.96 -12.89 8.93
CA ARG A 32 6.97 -11.88 9.30
C ARG A 32 8.33 -12.46 9.64
N GLU A 33 8.38 -13.61 10.29
CA GLU A 33 9.63 -14.16 10.83
C GLU A 33 10.28 -15.16 9.85
N VAL A 34 9.47 -15.84 9.03
CA VAL A 34 9.94 -16.84 8.06
C VAL A 34 9.87 -16.32 6.62
N LEU A 35 8.67 -16.03 6.11
CA LEU A 35 8.47 -15.72 4.68
C LEU A 35 9.13 -14.41 4.27
N TRP A 36 8.91 -13.33 5.01
CA TRP A 36 9.44 -12.00 4.70
C TRP A 36 10.98 -11.98 4.66
N PRO A 37 11.72 -12.40 5.71
CA PRO A 37 13.17 -12.31 5.71
C PRO A 37 13.81 -13.25 4.67
N ALA A 38 13.21 -14.42 4.43
CA ALA A 38 13.68 -15.37 3.42
C ALA A 38 13.56 -14.79 2.00
N LEU A 39 12.42 -14.15 1.68
CA LEU A 39 12.22 -13.46 0.40
C LEU A 39 13.15 -12.25 0.25
N GLU A 40 13.27 -11.44 1.29
CA GLU A 40 14.10 -10.24 1.28
C GLU A 40 15.58 -10.59 1.05
N ALA A 41 16.09 -11.63 1.71
CA ALA A 41 17.47 -12.10 1.53
C ALA A 41 17.71 -12.60 0.09
N LYS A 42 16.80 -13.41 -0.46
CA LYS A 42 16.93 -13.96 -1.82
C LYS A 42 16.85 -12.86 -2.89
N LEU A 43 15.88 -11.96 -2.80
CA LEU A 43 15.71 -10.86 -3.76
C LEU A 43 16.86 -9.84 -3.71
N LYS A 44 17.40 -9.53 -2.52
CA LYS A 44 18.60 -8.68 -2.40
C LYS A 44 19.84 -9.36 -2.98
N SER A 45 20.00 -10.67 -2.81
CA SER A 45 21.15 -11.41 -3.34
C SER A 45 21.21 -11.41 -4.87
N GLN A 46 20.05 -11.41 -5.56
CA GLN A 46 19.98 -11.23 -7.02
C GLN A 46 20.42 -9.84 -7.48
N ILE A 47 20.07 -8.79 -6.72
CA ILE A 47 20.42 -7.41 -7.07
C ILE A 47 21.91 -7.15 -6.82
N ALA A 48 22.46 -7.72 -5.75
CA ALA A 48 23.85 -7.54 -5.34
C ALA A 48 24.85 -8.31 -6.23
N ASN A 49 24.42 -9.35 -6.95
CA ASN A 49 25.35 -10.19 -7.71
C ASN A 49 24.85 -10.56 -9.12
N PRO A 50 24.91 -9.64 -10.11
CA PRO A 50 24.48 -9.93 -11.48
C PRO A 50 25.51 -10.69 -12.32
N LYS A 51 26.71 -11.06 -11.79
CA LYS A 51 27.83 -11.61 -12.59
C LYS A 51 28.47 -12.92 -12.11
N SER A 52 28.07 -13.54 -10.99
CA SER A 52 28.68 -14.80 -10.52
C SER A 52 27.82 -16.06 -10.75
N ALA A 53 26.75 -16.00 -11.54
CA ALA A 53 25.88 -17.15 -11.81
C ALA A 53 26.47 -18.21 -12.76
N LYS A 54 27.79 -18.19 -13.01
CA LYS A 54 28.51 -19.26 -13.70
C LYS A 54 29.73 -19.63 -12.86
N THR A 55 29.96 -20.93 -12.71
CA THR A 55 30.96 -21.61 -11.87
C THR A 55 30.72 -21.52 -10.36
N ALA A 56 29.93 -22.47 -9.85
CA ALA A 56 30.03 -22.92 -8.47
C ALA A 56 31.13 -24.00 -8.42
N ASP A 57 32.26 -23.68 -7.81
CA ASP A 57 33.15 -24.66 -7.19
C ASP A 57 33.23 -24.33 -5.69
N PRO A 58 33.29 -25.33 -4.80
CA PRO A 58 33.31 -25.11 -3.35
C PRO A 58 34.73 -24.80 -2.90
N ILE A 59 34.97 -23.61 -2.35
CA ILE A 59 36.20 -23.32 -1.62
C ILE A 59 35.87 -23.39 -0.14
N GLU A 60 36.45 -24.39 0.51
CA GLU A 60 36.65 -24.47 1.95
C GLU A 60 37.70 -23.41 2.32
N GLU A 61 37.33 -22.42 3.14
CA GLU A 61 38.30 -21.54 3.80
C GLU A 61 38.23 -21.79 5.31
N GLU A 62 39.23 -22.52 5.79
CA GLU A 62 39.66 -22.58 7.18
C GLU A 62 40.20 -21.20 7.59
N HIS A 63 39.61 -20.57 8.60
CA HIS A 63 40.27 -19.52 9.37
C HIS A 63 39.87 -19.60 10.85
N ASP A 64 40.88 -19.94 11.65
CA ASP A 64 40.88 -20.07 13.11
C ASP A 64 40.73 -18.73 13.86
N ASN A 65 40.06 -18.84 15.02
CA ASN A 65 40.14 -18.04 16.26
C ASN A 65 39.80 -16.53 16.23
N ASP A 66 38.66 -16.15 16.82
CA ASP A 66 38.63 -15.28 18.02
C ASP A 66 37.31 -15.37 18.80
N ASP A 67 37.41 -15.25 20.12
CA ASP A 67 36.41 -15.51 21.16
C ASP A 67 35.16 -14.61 21.08
N SER A 68 33.97 -15.23 20.99
CA SER A 68 32.69 -14.65 21.45
C SER A 68 31.62 -15.74 21.58
N PRO A 69 30.77 -15.71 22.63
CA PRO A 69 29.87 -16.82 22.94
C PRO A 69 28.79 -16.94 21.87
N SER A 70 28.79 -18.08 21.18
CA SER A 70 27.83 -18.45 20.15
C SER A 70 26.45 -18.74 20.77
N THR A 71 25.56 -17.75 20.78
CA THR A 71 24.13 -18.05 20.71
C THR A 71 23.83 -18.53 19.30
N SER A 72 23.68 -19.85 19.17
CA SER A 72 23.27 -20.54 17.95
C SER A 72 21.86 -20.08 17.53
N ASN A 73 21.78 -18.94 16.85
CA ASN A 73 20.62 -18.60 16.03
C ASN A 73 20.67 -19.51 14.78
N GLN A 74 20.26 -20.76 14.95
CA GLN A 74 19.91 -21.64 13.84
C GLN A 74 18.76 -20.96 13.09
N GLN A 75 19.07 -20.30 11.99
CA GLN A 75 18.04 -19.90 11.04
C GLN A 75 17.33 -21.16 10.56
N PRO A 76 15.98 -21.22 10.63
CA PRO A 76 15.25 -22.39 10.16
C PRO A 76 15.59 -22.62 8.68
N SER A 77 16.05 -23.83 8.34
CA SER A 77 16.42 -24.23 6.99
C SER A 77 15.19 -24.22 6.07
N THR A 78 14.84 -23.04 5.58
CA THR A 78 13.63 -22.80 4.81
C THR A 78 13.98 -22.91 3.33
N THR A 79 13.44 -23.92 2.65
CA THR A 79 13.58 -24.04 1.20
C THR A 79 12.46 -23.24 0.53
N LEU A 80 12.83 -22.26 -0.30
CA LEU A 80 11.89 -21.39 -1.01
C LEU A 80 12.05 -21.59 -2.52
N THR A 81 10.95 -21.86 -3.22
CA THR A 81 10.90 -22.05 -4.68
C THR A 81 9.88 -21.09 -5.30
N GLY A 82 10.06 -20.72 -6.58
CA GLY A 82 9.16 -19.80 -7.29
C GLY A 82 9.29 -18.33 -6.88
N TRP A 83 10.33 -18.00 -6.09
CA TRP A 83 10.64 -16.61 -5.73
C TRP A 83 11.15 -15.81 -6.93
N GLU A 84 11.58 -16.47 -8.02
CA GLU A 84 12.01 -15.82 -9.27
C GLU A 84 10.86 -15.08 -9.98
N HIS A 85 9.62 -15.40 -9.64
CA HIS A 85 8.43 -14.74 -10.18
C HIS A 85 8.16 -13.37 -9.54
N LEU A 86 8.87 -13.00 -8.47
CA LEU A 86 8.68 -11.75 -7.75
C LEU A 86 9.80 -10.76 -8.05
N GLY A 87 9.45 -9.50 -8.33
CA GLY A 87 10.45 -8.43 -8.49
C GLY A 87 10.81 -7.75 -7.16
N ARG A 88 9.86 -7.71 -6.23
CA ARG A 88 10.01 -7.05 -4.93
C ARG A 88 9.06 -7.67 -3.92
N VAL A 89 9.44 -7.60 -2.65
CA VAL A 89 8.56 -7.87 -1.52
C VAL A 89 8.46 -6.58 -0.69
N VAL A 90 7.25 -6.24 -0.22
CA VAL A 90 7.03 -5.09 0.68
C VAL A 90 6.21 -5.50 1.90
N LEU A 91 6.76 -5.31 3.11
CA LEU A 91 6.03 -5.46 4.37
C LEU A 91 5.43 -4.12 4.78
N VAL A 92 4.10 -4.09 4.95
CA VAL A 92 3.35 -2.91 5.38
C VAL A 92 2.78 -3.16 6.78
N ASP A 93 3.44 -2.59 7.76
CA ASP A 93 3.12 -2.73 9.18
C ASP A 93 2.55 -1.44 9.80
N GLN A 94 2.06 -1.55 11.04
CA GLN A 94 1.53 -0.43 11.81
C GLN A 94 2.59 0.39 12.54
N SER A 95 3.88 0.14 12.29
CA SER A 95 4.96 0.93 12.91
C SER A 95 4.84 2.41 12.53
N THR A 96 5.19 3.30 13.48
CA THR A 96 5.10 4.74 13.24
C THR A 96 6.04 5.15 12.10
N LEU A 97 5.52 5.95 11.17
CA LEU A 97 6.25 6.36 9.97
C LEU A 97 7.42 7.30 10.25
N GLY A 98 7.39 8.02 11.36
CA GLY A 98 8.47 8.90 11.76
C GLY A 98 8.30 9.38 13.19
N LYS A 99 9.44 9.69 13.81
CA LYS A 99 9.53 10.15 15.20
C LYS A 99 9.49 11.67 15.32
N THR A 100 9.51 12.40 14.20
CA THR A 100 9.66 13.86 14.19
C THR A 100 8.39 14.56 13.71
N PRO A 101 8.08 15.74 14.27
CA PRO A 101 6.88 16.50 13.88
C PRO A 101 7.01 17.22 12.53
N ARG A 102 8.21 17.20 11.92
CA ARG A 102 8.48 17.85 10.62
C ARG A 102 7.87 17.10 9.45
N SER A 103 7.75 15.79 9.57
CA SER A 103 7.12 14.98 8.53
C SER A 103 5.60 15.07 8.64
N ASN A 104 4.93 15.25 7.52
CA ASN A 104 3.48 15.33 7.40
C ASN A 104 3.02 14.63 6.10
N PRO A 105 1.71 14.38 5.90
CA PRO A 105 1.20 13.74 4.69
C PRO A 105 1.64 14.44 3.39
N ALA A 106 1.70 15.77 3.37
CA ALA A 106 2.12 16.55 2.21
C ALA A 106 3.56 16.24 1.75
N VAL A 107 4.48 16.21 2.71
CA VAL A 107 5.90 15.91 2.47
C VAL A 107 6.05 14.44 2.13
N TYR A 108 5.35 13.55 2.83
CA TYR A 108 5.46 12.12 2.66
C TYR A 108 5.07 11.67 1.23
N ILE A 109 3.97 12.22 0.68
CA ILE A 109 3.55 11.92 -0.69
C ILE A 109 4.28 12.75 -1.76
N GLY A 110 5.13 13.68 -1.32
CA GLY A 110 5.84 14.62 -2.20
C GLY A 110 4.93 15.65 -2.89
N ALA A 111 3.71 15.89 -2.40
CA ALA A 111 2.83 16.96 -2.90
C ALA A 111 3.28 18.35 -2.42
N PHE A 112 4.04 18.41 -1.31
CA PHE A 112 4.49 19.68 -0.74
C PHE A 112 5.33 20.52 -1.72
N ASP A 113 6.15 19.88 -2.55
CA ASP A 113 7.00 20.59 -3.51
C ASP A 113 6.19 21.29 -4.60
N ASP A 114 5.13 20.62 -5.08
CA ASP A 114 4.19 21.17 -6.04
C ASP A 114 3.40 22.35 -5.46
N LEU A 115 3.02 22.24 -4.18
CA LEU A 115 2.35 23.33 -3.46
C LEU A 115 3.27 24.55 -3.29
N ARG A 116 4.55 24.33 -2.94
CA ARG A 116 5.54 25.43 -2.86
C ARG A 116 5.75 26.12 -4.20
N GLU A 117 5.79 25.35 -5.28
CA GLU A 117 5.91 25.88 -6.64
C GLU A 117 4.69 26.74 -7.01
N LEU A 118 3.48 26.33 -6.63
CA LEU A 118 2.26 27.11 -6.84
C LEU A 118 2.35 28.50 -6.17
N PHE A 119 2.75 28.56 -4.91
CA PHE A 119 2.89 29.83 -4.18
C PHE A 119 3.99 30.73 -4.73
N ALA A 120 5.13 30.16 -5.14
CA ALA A 120 6.24 30.91 -5.72
C ALA A 120 5.91 31.56 -7.07
N ARG A 121 4.92 31.01 -7.81
CA ARG A 121 4.48 31.56 -9.09
C ARG A 121 3.51 32.75 -8.96
N THR A 122 3.03 33.05 -7.76
CA THR A 122 2.12 34.18 -7.52
C THR A 122 2.82 35.53 -7.75
N ASP A 123 2.07 36.54 -8.19
CA ASP A 123 2.62 37.88 -8.42
C ASP A 123 3.15 38.50 -7.12
N ALA A 124 2.45 38.28 -6.00
CA ALA A 124 2.88 38.72 -4.68
C ALA A 124 4.23 38.11 -4.26
N ALA A 125 4.49 36.84 -4.57
CA ALA A 125 5.78 36.20 -4.31
C ALA A 125 6.88 36.74 -5.24
N ARG A 126 6.57 36.90 -6.54
CA ARG A 126 7.53 37.40 -7.54
C ARG A 126 7.99 38.83 -7.26
N GLN A 127 7.07 39.73 -6.89
CA GLN A 127 7.40 41.12 -6.53
C GLN A 127 8.32 41.20 -5.31
N ARG A 128 8.23 40.22 -4.41
CA ARG A 128 9.06 40.13 -3.19
C ARG A 128 10.34 39.30 -3.39
N GLY A 129 10.59 38.80 -4.61
CA GLY A 129 11.75 37.94 -4.89
C GLY A 129 11.72 36.58 -4.18
N LEU A 130 10.54 36.09 -3.79
CA LEU A 130 10.39 34.84 -3.04
C LEU A 130 10.38 33.62 -3.99
N SER A 131 11.32 32.70 -3.78
CA SER A 131 11.37 31.43 -4.50
C SER A 131 10.57 30.32 -3.79
N ALA A 132 10.44 29.15 -4.42
CA ALA A 132 9.83 27.97 -3.79
C ALA A 132 10.55 27.53 -2.49
N SER A 133 11.81 27.91 -2.29
CA SER A 133 12.54 27.65 -1.04
C SER A 133 11.99 28.46 0.13
N ALA A 134 11.50 29.68 -0.10
CA ALA A 134 10.92 30.53 0.94
C ALA A 134 9.64 29.92 1.53
N PHE A 135 8.91 29.12 0.74
CA PHE A 135 7.72 28.40 1.15
C PHE A 135 8.03 27.02 1.75
N SER A 136 9.30 26.67 1.99
CA SER A 136 9.68 25.44 2.67
C SER A 136 9.91 25.70 4.15
N PHE A 137 9.18 25.02 5.02
CA PHE A 137 9.44 25.04 6.47
C PHE A 137 10.75 24.31 6.85
N ASN A 138 11.46 23.70 5.91
CA ASN A 138 12.80 23.15 6.12
C ASN A 138 13.91 24.14 5.71
N SER A 139 13.55 25.29 5.13
CA SER A 139 14.51 26.30 4.68
C SER A 139 14.56 27.47 5.65
N GLY A 140 15.78 27.96 5.92
CA GLY A 140 16.01 29.14 6.75
C GLY A 140 15.34 30.42 6.21
N GLN A 141 15.02 30.49 4.92
CA GLN A 141 14.43 31.69 4.30
C GLN A 141 13.04 32.03 4.85
N GLY A 142 12.19 31.03 5.10
CA GLY A 142 10.80 31.25 5.50
C GLY A 142 10.36 30.60 6.80
N GLN A 143 11.12 29.64 7.32
CA GLN A 143 10.76 28.93 8.55
C GLN A 143 10.77 29.86 9.78
N CYS A 144 9.90 29.58 10.74
CA CYS A 144 9.92 30.20 12.06
C CYS A 144 11.28 29.98 12.74
N GLU A 145 11.85 31.03 13.33
CA GLU A 145 13.19 30.99 13.96
C GLU A 145 13.23 30.10 15.20
N ARG A 146 12.18 30.17 16.03
CA ARG A 146 12.09 29.46 17.30
C ARG A 146 11.98 27.95 17.13
N CYS A 147 10.94 27.49 16.42
CA CYS A 147 10.73 26.05 16.20
C CYS A 147 11.47 25.49 14.99
N ARG A 148 12.24 26.30 14.25
CA ARG A 148 12.94 25.92 13.00
C ARG A 148 12.01 25.18 12.02
N GLY A 149 10.78 25.68 11.90
CA GLY A 149 9.74 25.14 11.02
C GLY A 149 9.05 23.84 11.47
N ALA A 150 9.37 23.31 12.66
CA ALA A 150 8.66 22.15 13.21
C ALA A 150 7.19 22.47 13.57
N GLY A 151 6.91 23.71 13.98
CA GLY A 151 5.60 24.14 14.50
C GLY A 151 5.30 23.68 15.92
N PHE A 152 6.09 22.75 16.45
CA PHE A 152 5.95 22.19 17.79
C PHE A 152 7.27 22.22 18.54
N GLU A 153 7.20 22.37 19.86
CA GLU A 153 8.31 22.20 20.79
C GLU A 153 8.12 20.88 21.53
N LYS A 154 9.20 20.10 21.61
CA LYS A 154 9.23 18.82 22.31
C LYS A 154 9.58 19.09 23.77
N ILE A 155 8.70 18.70 24.68
CA ILE A 155 8.97 18.68 26.13
C ILE A 155 9.30 17.25 26.50
N GLU A 156 10.55 17.04 26.93
CA GLU A 156 11.00 15.75 27.42
C GLU A 156 10.51 15.54 28.85
N MET A 157 9.84 14.41 29.05
CA MET A 157 9.30 14.01 30.35
C MET A 157 10.15 12.86 30.88
N GLN A 158 10.55 12.88 32.16
CA GLN A 158 11.50 11.90 32.69
C GLN A 158 10.95 10.46 32.76
N PHE A 159 9.62 10.30 32.89
CA PHE A 159 8.98 8.99 33.07
C PHE A 159 7.78 8.76 32.14
N LEU A 160 7.44 9.74 31.31
CA LEU A 160 6.29 9.70 30.42
C LEU A 160 6.74 9.88 28.97
N SER A 161 5.85 9.56 28.03
CA SER A 161 6.09 9.88 26.63
C SER A 161 6.23 11.39 26.44
N ASP A 162 7.16 11.77 25.56
CA ASP A 162 7.40 13.16 25.21
C ASP A 162 6.13 13.86 24.74
N VAL A 163 5.94 15.10 25.19
CA VAL A 163 4.77 15.91 24.83
C VAL A 163 5.16 16.96 23.81
N PHE A 164 4.37 17.11 22.76
CA PHE A 164 4.57 18.13 21.73
C PHE A 164 3.57 19.27 21.94
N ILE A 165 4.07 20.44 22.33
CA ILE A 165 3.27 21.65 22.46
C ILE A 165 3.42 22.51 21.20
N ARG A 166 2.40 23.29 20.84
CA ARG A 166 2.52 24.25 19.73
C ARG A 166 3.57 25.31 20.06
N CYS A 167 4.36 25.69 19.07
CA CYS A 167 5.36 26.75 19.22
C CYS A 167 4.65 28.08 19.55
N PRO A 168 5.03 28.79 20.64
CA PRO A 168 4.34 30.00 21.06
C PRO A 168 4.53 31.19 20.08
N ASP A 169 5.58 31.19 19.27
CA ASP A 169 5.85 32.31 18.33
C ASP A 169 5.05 32.21 17.03
N CYS A 170 4.80 30.98 16.54
CA CYS A 170 4.11 30.76 15.27
C CYS A 170 2.79 30.02 15.41
N ASP A 171 2.40 29.60 16.61
CA ASP A 171 1.20 28.81 16.91
C ASP A 171 1.00 27.61 15.96
N GLY A 172 2.08 26.90 15.66
CA GLY A 172 2.05 25.75 14.75
C GLY A 172 2.01 26.10 13.25
N ARG A 173 2.00 27.38 12.86
CA ARG A 173 2.01 27.82 11.45
C ARG A 173 3.33 27.59 10.73
N ARG A 174 4.43 27.31 11.46
CA ARG A 174 5.77 26.94 10.92
C ARG A 174 6.55 28.03 10.17
N TYR A 175 5.92 29.13 9.77
CA TYR A 175 6.55 30.18 8.95
C TYR A 175 6.66 31.52 9.67
N ARG A 176 7.52 32.39 9.14
CA ARG A 176 7.61 33.81 9.50
C ARG A 176 6.43 34.60 8.94
N PRO A 177 6.02 35.72 9.57
CA PRO A 177 4.89 36.53 9.13
C PRO A 177 4.96 36.97 7.65
N HIS A 178 6.13 37.38 7.16
CA HIS A 178 6.29 37.89 5.79
C HIS A 178 5.97 36.85 4.69
N ILE A 179 6.09 35.55 5.01
CA ILE A 179 5.70 34.45 4.10
C ILE A 179 4.18 34.25 4.11
N LEU A 180 3.55 34.38 5.29
CA LEU A 180 2.11 34.19 5.48
C LEU A 180 1.26 35.30 4.82
N GLU A 181 1.87 36.43 4.50
CA GLU A 181 1.26 37.50 3.73
C GLU A 181 1.01 37.13 2.26
N VAL A 182 1.78 36.18 1.70
CA VAL A 182 1.55 35.70 0.34
C VAL A 182 0.34 34.78 0.37
N LYS A 183 -0.75 35.25 -0.25
CA LYS A 183 -2.04 34.55 -0.27
C LYS A 183 -2.51 34.29 -1.69
N VAL A 184 -3.04 33.10 -1.91
CA VAL A 184 -3.67 32.68 -3.16
C VAL A 184 -5.18 32.73 -2.98
N ARG A 185 -5.90 33.45 -3.85
CA ARG A 185 -7.37 33.54 -3.81
C ARG A 185 -7.97 32.51 -4.76
N CYS A 186 -8.96 31.77 -4.27
CA CYS A 186 -9.79 30.91 -5.11
C CYS A 186 -10.85 31.76 -5.83
N PRO A 187 -11.00 31.66 -7.16
CA PRO A 187 -12.13 32.25 -7.88
C PRO A 187 -13.46 31.74 -7.30
N SER A 188 -14.36 32.65 -6.93
CA SER A 188 -15.58 32.38 -6.16
C SER A 188 -16.61 31.45 -6.83
N SER A 189 -16.35 30.95 -8.04
CA SER A 189 -17.25 30.09 -8.81
C SER A 189 -17.21 28.60 -8.45
N VAL A 190 -16.23 28.14 -7.67
CA VAL A 190 -16.02 26.69 -7.40
C VAL A 190 -16.70 26.20 -6.11
N VAL A 191 -16.98 27.09 -5.15
CA VAL A 191 -17.43 26.73 -3.78
C VAL A 191 -18.95 26.45 -3.67
N SER A 192 -19.66 26.34 -4.80
CA SER A 192 -21.12 26.13 -4.83
C SER A 192 -21.52 24.69 -5.17
N GLY A 193 -20.87 23.70 -4.56
CA GLY A 193 -21.18 22.28 -4.73
C GLY A 193 -21.78 21.62 -3.49
N LYS A 194 -23.11 21.59 -3.39
CA LYS A 194 -23.94 20.75 -2.48
C LYS A 194 -23.78 20.96 -0.96
N LYS A 195 -24.51 21.94 -0.40
CA LYS A 195 -25.01 21.88 0.99
C LYS A 195 -26.48 21.43 1.02
N SER A 196 -26.71 20.12 1.06
CA SER A 196 -27.99 19.55 1.51
C SER A 196 -27.78 18.92 2.88
N GLY A 197 -27.98 19.70 3.95
CA GLY A 197 -27.84 19.20 5.31
C GLY A 197 -27.66 20.33 6.31
N ARG A 198 -28.78 20.77 6.89
CA ARG A 198 -28.89 21.71 8.00
C ARG A 198 -28.07 21.18 9.19
N LYS A 199 -26.81 21.60 9.36
CA LYS A 199 -26.05 21.40 10.61
C LYS A 199 -25.83 22.74 11.30
N LYS A 200 -26.23 22.76 12.58
CA LYS A 200 -26.10 23.85 13.54
C LYS A 200 -24.65 24.32 13.62
N ALA A 201 -24.50 25.63 13.78
CA ALA A 201 -23.24 26.32 14.03
C ALA A 201 -22.53 25.71 15.25
N THR A 202 -21.38 25.10 15.02
CA THR A 202 -20.30 24.98 15.99
C THR A 202 -19.20 25.92 15.50
N ASP A 203 -18.76 26.83 16.36
CA ASP A 203 -17.64 27.75 16.09
C ASP A 203 -16.44 26.97 15.53
N ASN A 204 -15.86 27.48 14.43
CA ASN A 204 -14.77 26.93 13.60
C ASN A 204 -15.13 26.23 12.28
N GLY A 205 -16.38 26.27 11.81
CA GLY A 205 -16.67 26.00 10.40
C GLY A 205 -16.25 27.18 9.52
N LEU A 206 -15.19 27.03 8.71
CA LEU A 206 -14.80 28.00 7.68
C LEU A 206 -16.01 28.33 6.78
N GLN A 207 -16.60 29.50 7.00
CA GLN A 207 -17.52 30.09 6.04
C GLN A 207 -16.72 30.58 4.84
N ALA A 208 -17.12 30.12 3.66
CA ALA A 208 -16.63 30.59 2.37
C ALA A 208 -16.79 32.12 2.29
N THR A 209 -15.67 32.80 2.47
CA THR A 209 -15.49 34.24 2.27
C THR A 209 -14.31 34.40 1.31
N ASP A 210 -14.16 35.57 0.66
CA ASP A 210 -13.06 35.97 -0.25
C ASP A 210 -11.63 35.93 0.36
N LYS A 211 -11.42 35.06 1.35
CA LYS A 211 -10.20 34.91 2.12
C LYS A 211 -9.17 34.17 1.26
N GLY A 212 -8.11 34.87 0.87
CA GLY A 212 -6.94 34.24 0.26
C GLY A 212 -6.24 33.31 1.26
N TRP A 213 -5.74 32.18 0.78
CA TRP A 213 -5.09 31.14 1.57
C TRP A 213 -3.58 31.36 1.56
N SER A 214 -2.97 31.41 2.74
CA SER A 214 -1.51 31.29 2.87
C SER A 214 -1.10 29.81 2.81
N ILE A 215 0.20 29.55 2.67
CA ILE A 215 0.70 28.18 2.71
C ILE A 215 0.43 27.48 4.05
N ALA A 216 0.39 28.22 5.17
CA ALA A 216 0.06 27.65 6.47
C ALA A 216 -1.43 27.29 6.56
N ASP A 217 -2.32 28.12 5.99
CA ASP A 217 -3.76 27.81 5.96
C ASP A 217 -4.02 26.55 5.13
N LEU A 218 -3.29 26.37 4.02
CA LEU A 218 -3.36 25.16 3.19
C LEU A 218 -2.87 23.91 3.95
N LEU A 219 -1.80 24.04 4.77
CA LEU A 219 -1.34 22.95 5.64
C LEU A 219 -2.31 22.64 6.80
N GLU A 220 -3.13 23.60 7.23
CA GLU A 220 -4.14 23.36 8.27
C GLU A 220 -5.45 22.77 7.71
N ALA A 221 -5.71 22.95 6.42
CA ALA A 221 -6.85 22.36 5.73
C ALA A 221 -6.74 20.83 5.57
N THR A 222 -7.89 20.19 5.38
CA THR A 222 -8.01 18.76 5.10
C THR A 222 -7.63 18.44 3.66
N VAL A 223 -7.26 17.19 3.37
CA VAL A 223 -6.94 16.75 2.01
C VAL A 223 -8.08 17.05 1.03
N ASP A 224 -9.33 16.81 1.43
CA ASP A 224 -10.50 17.06 0.59
C ASP A 224 -10.66 18.56 0.24
N GLU A 225 -10.52 19.43 1.24
CA GLU A 225 -10.57 20.90 1.06
C GLU A 225 -9.43 21.40 0.16
N VAL A 226 -8.23 20.84 0.29
CA VAL A 226 -7.09 21.20 -0.55
C VAL A 226 -7.30 20.75 -1.99
N ILE A 227 -7.87 19.56 -2.23
CA ILE A 227 -8.22 19.10 -3.57
C ILE A 227 -9.22 20.05 -4.23
N GLU A 228 -10.26 20.47 -3.50
CA GLU A 228 -11.25 21.44 -3.99
C GLU A 228 -10.59 22.79 -4.30
N PHE A 229 -9.70 23.27 -3.43
CA PHE A 229 -8.93 24.50 -3.65
C PHE A 229 -8.06 24.42 -4.92
N LEU A 230 -7.34 23.32 -5.12
CA LEU A 230 -6.47 23.13 -6.28
C LEU A 230 -7.24 22.98 -7.59
N ALA A 231 -8.47 22.43 -7.54
CA ALA A 231 -9.34 22.30 -8.71
C ALA A 231 -9.68 23.67 -9.34
N ALA A 232 -9.57 24.76 -8.58
CA ALA A 232 -9.78 26.11 -9.08
C ALA A 232 -8.63 26.65 -9.96
N PHE A 233 -7.51 25.92 -10.06
CA PHE A 233 -6.32 26.31 -10.84
C PHE A 233 -5.95 25.27 -11.91
N PRO A 234 -6.84 24.93 -12.86
CA PRO A 234 -6.60 23.87 -13.84
C PRO A 234 -5.42 24.17 -14.78
N GLU A 235 -5.10 25.45 -15.01
CA GLU A 235 -3.98 25.86 -15.86
C GLU A 235 -2.61 25.64 -15.20
N SER A 236 -2.56 25.52 -13.88
CA SER A 236 -1.31 25.33 -13.16
C SER A 236 -0.91 23.86 -13.16
N ARG A 237 0.15 23.53 -13.91
CA ARG A 237 0.75 22.18 -13.90
C ARG A 237 1.13 21.70 -12.50
N ALA A 238 1.58 22.61 -11.64
CA ALA A 238 1.91 22.28 -10.24
C ALA A 238 0.65 21.90 -9.45
N ALA A 239 -0.46 22.62 -9.62
CA ALA A 239 -1.73 22.27 -9.00
C ALA A 239 -2.23 20.90 -9.48
N GLY A 240 -2.15 20.62 -10.79
CA GLY A 240 -2.50 19.31 -11.35
C GLY A 240 -1.72 18.14 -10.73
N ARG A 241 -0.39 18.25 -10.66
CA ARG A 241 0.47 17.21 -10.03
C ARG A 241 0.16 17.04 -8.54
N ALA A 242 -0.06 18.14 -7.81
CA ALA A 242 -0.45 18.09 -6.41
C ALA A 242 -1.80 17.38 -6.23
N THR A 243 -2.80 17.71 -7.04
CA THR A 243 -4.13 17.07 -7.00
C THR A 243 -4.05 15.58 -7.29
N GLU A 244 -3.26 15.13 -8.26
CA GLU A 244 -3.07 13.70 -8.55
C GLU A 244 -2.49 12.94 -7.34
N LYS A 245 -1.46 13.51 -6.69
CA LYS A 245 -0.87 12.93 -5.48
C LYS A 245 -1.84 12.90 -4.30
N LEU A 246 -2.61 13.98 -4.10
CA LEU A 246 -3.58 14.08 -3.00
C LEU A 246 -4.80 13.17 -3.21
N LYS A 247 -5.21 12.92 -4.46
CA LYS A 247 -6.27 11.94 -4.77
C LYS A 247 -5.92 10.55 -4.26
N LEU A 248 -4.64 10.16 -4.28
CA LEU A 248 -4.23 8.87 -3.73
C LEU A 248 -4.50 8.77 -2.22
N LEU A 249 -4.35 9.87 -1.47
CA LEU A 249 -4.71 9.94 -0.04
C LEU A 249 -6.22 9.82 0.16
N GLN A 250 -7.02 10.49 -0.69
CA GLN A 250 -8.47 10.41 -0.66
C GLN A 250 -8.95 8.97 -0.97
N GLU A 251 -8.33 8.30 -1.93
CA GLU A 251 -8.64 6.93 -2.33
C GLU A 251 -8.40 5.88 -1.23
N VAL A 252 -7.45 6.12 -0.32
CA VAL A 252 -7.23 5.26 0.85
C VAL A 252 -8.05 5.69 2.08
N GLY A 253 -8.83 6.78 1.97
CA GLY A 253 -9.73 7.25 3.04
C GLY A 253 -9.11 8.24 4.00
N LEU A 254 -7.99 8.85 3.61
CA LEU A 254 -7.31 9.89 4.40
C LEU A 254 -7.74 11.31 3.98
N GLY A 255 -8.92 11.45 3.35
CA GLY A 255 -9.48 12.75 2.91
C GLY A 255 -9.70 13.75 4.05
N TYR A 256 -10.05 13.25 5.23
CA TYR A 256 -10.28 14.05 6.45
C TYR A 256 -8.99 14.55 7.12
N LEU A 257 -7.83 13.98 6.75
CA LEU A 257 -6.58 14.27 7.43
C LEU A 257 -6.09 15.68 7.08
N ARG A 258 -5.59 16.42 8.08
CA ARG A 258 -4.97 17.73 7.80
C ARG A 258 -3.63 17.53 7.12
N LEU A 259 -3.37 18.30 6.06
CA LEU A 259 -2.20 18.09 5.21
C LEU A 259 -0.86 18.31 5.94
N GLY A 260 -0.84 19.24 6.88
CA GLY A 260 0.29 19.59 7.74
C GLY A 260 0.32 18.85 9.08
N GLN A 261 -0.60 17.90 9.33
CA GLN A 261 -0.59 17.12 10.56
C GLN A 261 0.73 16.35 10.71
N PRO A 262 1.40 16.42 11.87
CA PRO A 262 2.59 15.61 12.12
C PRO A 262 2.31 14.11 11.96
N ILE A 263 3.16 13.37 11.23
CA ILE A 263 2.96 11.92 11.05
C ILE A 263 3.09 11.11 12.35
N ASN A 264 3.78 11.66 13.36
CA ASN A 264 3.94 11.00 14.65
C ASN A 264 2.68 11.05 15.52
N THR A 265 1.67 11.85 15.14
CA THR A 265 0.36 11.88 15.82
C THR A 265 -0.69 11.05 15.10
N LEU A 266 -0.33 10.36 14.01
CA LEU A 266 -1.23 9.48 13.29
C LEU A 266 -1.45 8.19 14.07
N SER A 267 -2.68 7.69 14.01
CA SER A 267 -3.02 6.34 14.46
C SER A 267 -2.26 5.28 13.65
N GLY A 268 -2.19 4.05 14.17
CA GLY A 268 -1.59 2.91 13.46
C GLY A 268 -2.23 2.68 12.09
N GLY A 269 -3.57 2.71 12.03
CA GLY A 269 -4.33 2.55 10.78
C GLY A 269 -4.15 3.70 9.79
N GLU A 270 -3.99 4.95 10.25
CA GLU A 270 -3.63 6.07 9.36
C GLU A 270 -2.21 5.94 8.81
N SER A 271 -1.25 5.57 9.66
CA SER A 271 0.14 5.35 9.25
C SER A 271 0.26 4.24 8.22
N GLN A 272 -0.49 3.15 8.41
CA GLN A 272 -0.51 2.03 7.47
C GLN A 272 -1.12 2.42 6.12
N ARG A 273 -2.24 3.15 6.13
CA ARG A 273 -2.85 3.69 4.90
C ARG A 273 -1.93 4.68 4.20
N LEU A 274 -1.18 5.49 4.93
CA LEU A 274 -0.20 6.41 4.33
C LEU A 274 0.97 5.66 3.68
N LYS A 275 1.49 4.58 4.29
CA LYS A 275 2.50 3.69 3.67
C LYS A 275 2.01 3.07 2.37
N LEU A 276 0.77 2.59 2.37
CA LEU A 276 0.10 2.04 1.18
C LEU A 276 0.14 3.01 -0.01
N VAL A 277 -0.15 4.28 0.24
CA VAL A 277 -0.18 5.32 -0.79
C VAL A 277 1.19 5.49 -1.45
N SER A 278 2.29 5.46 -0.68
CA SER A 278 3.63 5.56 -1.26
C SER A 278 3.91 4.44 -2.27
N HIS A 279 3.52 3.22 -1.92
CA HIS A 279 3.71 2.07 -2.81
C HIS A 279 2.75 2.07 -4.00
N LEU A 280 1.52 2.59 -3.84
CA LEU A 280 0.60 2.80 -4.95
C LEU A 280 1.16 3.83 -5.94
N ALA A 281 1.78 4.90 -5.45
CA ALA A 281 2.43 5.90 -6.30
C ALA A 281 3.64 5.33 -7.07
N GLU A 282 4.46 4.50 -6.40
CA GLU A 282 5.55 3.75 -7.02
C GLU A 282 5.04 2.75 -8.08
N ALA A 283 3.96 2.02 -7.78
CA ALA A 283 3.35 1.08 -8.72
C ALA A 283 2.73 1.80 -9.94
N ALA A 284 2.02 2.91 -9.72
CA ALA A 284 1.42 3.70 -10.79
C ALA A 284 2.46 4.28 -11.76
N THR A 285 3.62 4.71 -11.24
CA THR A 285 4.73 5.20 -12.07
C THR A 285 5.40 4.09 -12.90
N GLN A 286 5.38 2.85 -12.44
CA GLN A 286 5.84 1.69 -13.22
C GLN A 286 4.90 1.35 -14.39
N VAL A 287 3.58 1.48 -14.19
CA VAL A 287 2.57 1.26 -15.24
C VAL A 287 2.62 2.35 -16.33
N GLY A 288 2.87 3.60 -15.95
CA GLY A 288 2.94 4.74 -16.89
C GLY A 288 4.14 4.74 -17.84
N ARG A 289 5.16 3.91 -17.60
CA ARG A 289 6.35 3.78 -18.46
C ARG A 289 6.17 2.83 -19.66
N GLY A 290 4.95 2.41 -19.96
CA GLY A 290 4.67 1.62 -21.15
C GLY A 290 5.36 0.27 -21.13
N VAL A 291 5.38 -0.40 -19.97
CA VAL A 291 5.67 -1.83 -19.94
C VAL A 291 4.43 -2.53 -20.51
N PRO A 292 4.50 -3.18 -21.69
CA PRO A 292 3.38 -3.94 -22.18
C PRO A 292 3.07 -5.03 -21.14
N THR A 293 1.83 -5.06 -20.65
CA THR A 293 1.28 -6.17 -19.89
C THR A 293 1.27 -7.40 -20.79
N ALA A 294 2.42 -8.06 -20.89
CA ALA A 294 2.55 -9.30 -21.62
C ALA A 294 1.58 -10.34 -21.01
N PRO A 295 0.88 -11.14 -21.83
CA PRO A 295 0.10 -12.25 -21.33
C PRO A 295 0.97 -13.17 -20.46
N LEU A 296 0.34 -13.79 -19.46
CA LEU A 296 0.94 -14.77 -18.55
C LEU A 296 1.90 -15.74 -19.29
N PRO A 297 3.07 -16.08 -18.71
CA PRO A 297 3.82 -17.24 -19.18
C PRO A 297 2.99 -18.50 -18.92
N THR A 298 2.69 -19.25 -19.98
CA THR A 298 2.22 -20.63 -19.87
C THR A 298 3.35 -21.52 -19.34
N PRO A 299 3.03 -22.64 -18.67
CA PRO A 299 4.00 -23.50 -17.99
C PRO A 299 5.08 -24.12 -18.90
N ASP A 300 4.99 -23.97 -20.23
CA ASP A 300 5.85 -24.66 -21.20
C ASP A 300 6.92 -23.77 -21.86
N THR A 301 7.19 -22.56 -21.36
CA THR A 301 8.21 -21.67 -21.94
C THR A 301 9.51 -21.66 -21.12
N SER A 302 10.56 -22.29 -21.65
CA SER A 302 11.90 -22.32 -21.04
C SER A 302 12.51 -20.89 -20.89
N PRO A 303 13.30 -20.63 -19.84
CA PRO A 303 13.73 -19.28 -19.44
C PRO A 303 14.99 -18.76 -20.15
N ALA A 304 15.36 -19.31 -21.30
CA ALA A 304 16.57 -18.90 -22.03
C ALA A 304 16.18 -17.92 -23.15
N ASP A 305 16.83 -16.76 -23.18
CA ASP A 305 16.80 -15.75 -24.24
C ASP A 305 15.64 -14.74 -24.22
N GLY A 306 15.67 -13.85 -23.23
CA GLY A 306 14.98 -12.56 -23.29
C GLY A 306 15.75 -11.49 -22.50
N PRO A 307 15.84 -10.23 -22.98
CA PRO A 307 16.57 -9.19 -22.27
C PRO A 307 15.93 -8.91 -20.90
N LEU A 308 16.79 -8.63 -19.92
CA LEU A 308 16.51 -8.42 -18.49
C LEU A 308 15.17 -7.66 -18.25
N ARG A 309 14.11 -8.40 -17.88
CA ARG A 309 12.79 -7.85 -17.55
C ARG A 309 12.92 -6.87 -16.39
N THR A 310 12.62 -5.60 -16.64
CA THR A 310 12.76 -4.53 -15.65
C THR A 310 11.47 -4.45 -14.81
N ALA A 311 11.55 -4.94 -13.57
CA ALA A 311 10.51 -5.04 -12.52
C ALA A 311 9.47 -6.17 -12.67
N GLY A 312 9.71 -7.31 -12.00
CA GLY A 312 8.69 -8.32 -11.75
C GLY A 312 7.62 -7.85 -10.75
N PRO A 313 6.50 -8.58 -10.61
CA PRO A 313 5.39 -8.19 -9.72
C PRO A 313 5.83 -8.11 -8.25
N THR A 314 5.22 -7.18 -7.50
CA THR A 314 5.46 -6.99 -6.07
C THR A 314 4.55 -7.89 -5.24
N LEU A 315 5.07 -8.50 -4.18
CA LEU A 315 4.30 -9.15 -3.12
C LEU A 315 4.18 -8.19 -1.93
N PHE A 316 2.97 -7.75 -1.63
CA PHE A 316 2.65 -6.94 -0.46
C PHE A 316 2.22 -7.84 0.70
N LEU A 317 2.86 -7.67 1.86
CA LEU A 317 2.53 -8.38 3.09
C LEU A 317 1.92 -7.39 4.08
N PHE A 318 0.71 -7.66 4.57
CA PHE A 318 0.05 -6.87 5.60
C PHE A 318 -0.19 -7.70 6.84
N ASP A 319 0.00 -7.07 7.98
CA ASP A 319 -0.29 -7.66 9.28
C ASP A 319 -1.43 -6.91 9.94
N GLU A 320 -2.56 -7.60 10.10
CA GLU A 320 -3.82 -7.12 10.68
C GLU A 320 -4.17 -5.68 10.28
N PRO A 321 -4.35 -5.40 8.97
CA PRO A 321 -4.56 -4.04 8.49
C PRO A 321 -5.93 -3.44 8.86
N THR A 322 -6.87 -4.23 9.35
CA THR A 322 -8.18 -3.72 9.79
C THR A 322 -8.26 -3.39 11.28
N THR A 323 -7.18 -3.57 12.04
CA THR A 323 -7.18 -3.26 13.48
C THR A 323 -7.47 -1.78 13.71
N GLY A 324 -8.57 -1.51 14.41
CA GLY A 324 -9.03 -0.16 14.73
C GLY A 324 -9.69 0.60 13.58
N LEU A 325 -10.01 -0.06 12.46
CA LEU A 325 -10.73 0.56 11.35
C LEU A 325 -12.25 0.43 11.48
N HIS A 326 -12.98 1.47 11.06
CA HIS A 326 -14.43 1.43 10.92
C HIS A 326 -14.83 0.58 9.69
N PHE A 327 -16.04 0.03 9.67
CA PHE A 327 -16.52 -0.84 8.57
C PHE A 327 -16.43 -0.17 7.19
N ASP A 328 -16.67 1.13 7.10
CA ASP A 328 -16.56 1.88 5.85
C ASP A 328 -15.10 2.03 5.38
N ASP A 329 -14.15 2.14 6.32
CA ASP A 329 -12.72 2.17 6.02
C ASP A 329 -12.22 0.80 5.55
N VAL A 330 -12.73 -0.30 6.14
CA VAL A 330 -12.43 -1.66 5.69
C VAL A 330 -12.86 -1.87 4.23
N ARG A 331 -14.03 -1.37 3.84
CA ARG A 331 -14.49 -1.43 2.44
C ARG A 331 -13.56 -0.68 1.50
N LEU A 332 -13.03 0.46 1.93
CA LEU A 332 -12.11 1.25 1.12
C LEU A 332 -10.75 0.56 0.98
N LEU A 333 -10.24 0.00 2.07
CA LEU A 333 -9.02 -0.80 2.06
C LEU A 333 -9.14 -2.01 1.11
N LEU A 334 -10.28 -2.72 1.12
CA LEU A 334 -10.55 -3.82 0.19
C LEU A 334 -10.52 -3.38 -1.27
N LYS A 335 -11.07 -2.20 -1.59
CA LYS A 335 -10.97 -1.64 -2.96
C LYS A 335 -9.53 -1.38 -3.36
N VAL A 336 -8.70 -0.90 -2.43
CA VAL A 336 -7.27 -0.65 -2.66
C VAL A 336 -6.52 -1.96 -2.90
N PHE A 337 -6.76 -3.00 -2.08
CA PHE A 337 -6.17 -4.32 -2.29
C PHE A 337 -6.57 -4.92 -3.64
N GLN A 338 -7.84 -4.82 -4.02
CA GLN A 338 -8.29 -5.30 -5.33
C GLN A 338 -7.56 -4.60 -6.47
N ARG A 339 -7.36 -3.28 -6.39
CA ARG A 339 -6.61 -2.53 -7.42
C ARG A 339 -5.14 -2.95 -7.52
N LEU A 340 -4.50 -3.27 -6.40
CA LEU A 340 -3.13 -3.81 -6.41
C LEU A 340 -3.09 -5.17 -7.12
N VAL A 341 -4.06 -6.04 -6.84
CA VAL A 341 -4.17 -7.35 -7.50
C VAL A 341 -4.48 -7.20 -8.99
N ASP A 342 -5.41 -6.32 -9.36
CA ASP A 342 -5.75 -6.02 -10.75
C ASP A 342 -4.56 -5.45 -11.54
N ALA A 343 -3.63 -4.77 -10.86
CA ALA A 343 -2.39 -4.27 -11.44
C ALA A 343 -1.31 -5.35 -11.65
N GLY A 344 -1.57 -6.61 -11.27
CA GLY A 344 -0.62 -7.72 -11.42
C GLY A 344 0.18 -8.03 -10.15
N HIS A 345 -0.11 -7.38 -9.02
CA HIS A 345 0.60 -7.61 -7.76
C HIS A 345 -0.07 -8.69 -6.91
N SER A 346 0.66 -9.22 -5.94
CA SER A 346 0.12 -10.17 -4.97
C SER A 346 -0.07 -9.46 -3.64
N VAL A 347 -1.20 -9.68 -2.98
CA VAL A 347 -1.50 -9.09 -1.67
C VAL A 347 -1.75 -10.22 -0.69
N LEU A 348 -0.87 -10.38 0.30
CA LEU A 348 -1.00 -11.35 1.39
C LEU A 348 -1.28 -10.62 2.69
N VAL A 349 -2.37 -10.98 3.35
CA VAL A 349 -2.85 -10.30 4.55
C VAL A 349 -3.05 -11.31 5.67
N ILE A 350 -2.49 -11.03 6.85
CA ILE A 350 -2.90 -11.70 8.10
C ILE A 350 -4.15 -11.00 8.61
N GLU A 351 -5.25 -11.72 8.75
CA GLU A 351 -6.50 -11.13 9.23
C GLU A 351 -7.35 -12.09 10.05
N HIS A 352 -8.17 -11.46 10.90
CA HIS A 352 -9.22 -12.09 11.68
C HIS A 352 -10.61 -11.54 11.29
N ASN A 353 -10.66 -10.41 10.58
CA ASN A 353 -11.90 -9.80 10.16
C ASN A 353 -12.57 -10.60 9.03
N LEU A 354 -13.75 -11.14 9.30
CA LEU A 354 -14.52 -11.96 8.35
C LEU A 354 -14.92 -11.19 7.08
N ASP A 355 -15.11 -9.86 7.16
CA ASP A 355 -15.40 -9.03 5.98
C ASP A 355 -14.24 -8.97 5.00
N VAL A 356 -13.01 -9.13 5.48
CA VAL A 356 -11.81 -9.20 4.65
C VAL A 356 -11.59 -10.62 4.14
N ILE A 357 -11.67 -11.59 5.03
CA ILE A 357 -11.42 -13.01 4.73
C ILE A 357 -12.38 -13.51 3.63
N LYS A 358 -13.66 -13.11 3.67
CA LYS A 358 -14.64 -13.49 2.64
C LYS A 358 -14.32 -12.95 1.24
N CYS A 359 -13.55 -11.87 1.16
CA CYS A 359 -13.18 -11.22 -0.09
C CYS A 359 -11.90 -11.82 -0.69
N ALA A 360 -11.18 -12.67 0.05
CA ALA A 360 -9.94 -13.30 -0.42
C ALA A 360 -10.17 -14.27 -1.57
N ASP A 361 -9.23 -14.34 -2.50
CA ASP A 361 -9.20 -15.34 -3.57
C ASP A 361 -8.65 -16.68 -3.06
N TRP A 362 -7.80 -16.62 -2.04
CA TRP A 362 -7.18 -17.79 -1.43
C TRP A 362 -6.97 -17.58 0.06
N ILE A 363 -7.28 -18.59 0.85
CA ILE A 363 -7.09 -18.59 2.30
C ILE A 363 -6.13 -19.71 2.68
N ILE A 364 -5.22 -19.40 3.60
CA ILE A 364 -4.35 -20.35 4.29
C ILE A 364 -4.72 -20.30 5.77
N ASP A 365 -5.37 -21.36 6.25
CA ASP A 365 -5.83 -21.43 7.64
C ASP A 365 -4.84 -22.20 8.51
N LEU A 366 -4.34 -21.54 9.55
CA LEU A 366 -3.38 -22.09 10.51
C LEU A 366 -4.05 -22.44 11.84
N GLY A 367 -3.68 -23.58 12.41
CA GLY A 367 -4.26 -24.08 13.66
C GLY A 367 -3.80 -25.51 13.93
N PRO A 368 -4.68 -26.39 14.45
CA PRO A 368 -6.08 -26.14 14.84
C PRO A 368 -6.22 -25.20 16.05
N GLU A 369 -5.27 -25.26 16.98
CA GLU A 369 -5.28 -24.48 18.22
C GLU A 369 -4.11 -23.49 18.29
N ALA A 370 -3.93 -22.83 19.44
CA ALA A 370 -2.83 -21.91 19.72
C ALA A 370 -1.65 -22.60 20.41
N GLY A 371 -0.47 -21.98 20.36
CA GLY A 371 0.71 -22.49 21.09
C GLY A 371 1.20 -23.82 20.53
N ASP A 372 1.63 -24.73 21.39
CA ASP A 372 2.23 -26.02 20.98
C ASP A 372 1.26 -26.93 20.20
N GLU A 373 -0.05 -26.75 20.39
CA GLU A 373 -1.10 -27.46 19.66
C GLU A 373 -1.40 -26.83 18.28
N GLY A 374 -0.83 -25.66 18.00
CA GLY A 374 -0.96 -24.96 16.72
C GLY A 374 0.13 -25.29 15.70
N GLY A 375 0.33 -24.35 14.77
CA GLY A 375 1.45 -24.38 13.82
C GLY A 375 1.33 -25.38 12.69
N GLN A 376 0.13 -25.93 12.44
CA GLN A 376 -0.19 -26.75 11.28
C GLN A 376 -1.10 -26.00 10.31
N ILE A 377 -1.11 -26.45 9.06
CA ILE A 377 -2.10 -26.01 8.07
C ILE A 377 -3.36 -26.85 8.26
N VAL A 378 -4.46 -26.21 8.65
CA VAL A 378 -5.76 -26.89 8.81
C VAL A 378 -6.44 -27.05 7.45
N ALA A 379 -6.46 -25.98 6.66
CA ALA A 379 -7.07 -25.98 5.34
C ALA A 379 -6.47 -24.91 4.43
N GLN A 380 -6.51 -25.15 3.11
CA GLN A 380 -6.14 -24.17 2.08
C GLN A 380 -7.12 -24.24 0.91
N GLY A 381 -7.49 -23.07 0.38
CA GLY A 381 -8.37 -22.96 -0.78
C GLY A 381 -9.12 -21.64 -0.88
N ILE A 382 -10.11 -21.63 -1.77
CA ILE A 382 -11.09 -20.54 -1.86
C ILE A 382 -11.94 -20.46 -0.58
N PRO A 383 -12.50 -19.29 -0.23
CA PRO A 383 -13.31 -19.12 0.98
C PRO A 383 -14.44 -20.14 1.13
N GLU A 384 -15.08 -20.53 0.03
CA GLU A 384 -16.16 -21.52 0.03
C GLU A 384 -15.67 -22.92 0.43
N LYS A 385 -14.43 -23.27 0.10
CA LYS A 385 -13.80 -24.54 0.49
C LYS A 385 -13.40 -24.53 1.97
N ILE A 386 -12.90 -23.40 2.47
CA ILE A 386 -12.58 -23.26 3.90
C ILE A 386 -13.85 -23.31 4.74
N ALA A 387 -14.92 -22.65 4.28
CA ALA A 387 -16.22 -22.71 4.93
C ALA A 387 -16.71 -24.16 5.07
N ALA A 388 -16.54 -25.02 4.05
CA ALA A 388 -16.93 -26.43 4.12
C ALA A 388 -16.07 -27.31 5.06
N CYS A 389 -14.94 -26.80 5.57
CA CYS A 389 -14.03 -27.57 6.41
C CYS A 389 -14.42 -27.50 7.90
N GLU A 390 -14.92 -28.61 8.47
CA GLU A 390 -15.34 -28.68 9.88
C GLU A 390 -14.20 -28.50 10.89
N ALA A 391 -12.97 -28.84 10.50
CA ALA A 391 -11.78 -28.71 11.33
C ALA A 391 -11.29 -27.27 11.46
N SER A 392 -11.70 -26.38 10.54
CA SER A 392 -11.30 -24.96 10.55
C SER A 392 -12.24 -24.13 11.41
N HIS A 393 -11.71 -23.52 12.47
CA HIS A 393 -12.46 -22.52 13.26
C HIS A 393 -12.92 -21.37 12.36
N THR A 394 -12.03 -20.87 11.48
CA THR A 394 -12.37 -19.82 10.51
C THR A 394 -13.48 -20.26 9.56
N GLY A 395 -13.46 -21.51 9.09
CA GLY A 395 -14.51 -22.11 8.26
C GLY A 395 -15.89 -22.05 8.90
N ARG A 396 -16.00 -22.43 10.19
CA ARG A 396 -17.26 -22.39 10.95
C ARG A 396 -17.88 -20.97 11.00
N PHE A 397 -17.05 -19.94 11.21
CA PHE A 397 -17.54 -18.56 11.21
C PHE A 397 -17.87 -18.02 9.81
N LEU A 398 -17.16 -18.49 8.78
CA LEU A 398 -17.46 -18.12 7.38
C LEU A 398 -18.80 -18.71 6.89
N GLN A 399 -19.15 -19.93 7.32
CA GLN A 399 -20.45 -20.54 6.97
C GLN A 399 -21.63 -19.67 7.39
N GLY A 400 -21.61 -19.15 8.62
CA GLY A 400 -22.66 -18.28 9.16
C GLY A 400 -22.84 -16.96 8.42
N MET A 401 -21.85 -16.54 7.62
CA MET A 401 -21.90 -15.30 6.83
C MET A 401 -22.22 -15.51 5.35
N ALA A 402 -22.07 -16.73 4.80
CA ALA A 402 -22.33 -17.03 3.39
C ALA A 402 -23.80 -16.79 2.98
N GLU A 403 -24.73 -16.87 3.94
CA GLU A 403 -26.15 -16.54 3.75
C GLU A 403 -26.39 -15.04 3.60
N THR A 404 -25.49 -14.20 4.12
CA THR A 404 -25.59 -12.73 4.07
C THR A 404 -24.79 -12.22 2.87
N ARG A 405 -25.32 -12.45 1.67
CA ARG A 405 -24.64 -12.19 0.38
C ARG A 405 -24.08 -10.76 0.31
N CYS A 406 -22.76 -10.62 0.41
CA CYS A 406 -22.08 -9.33 0.25
C CYS A 406 -22.19 -8.90 -1.21
N ARG A 407 -22.99 -7.86 -1.46
CA ARG A 407 -23.29 -7.30 -2.78
C ARG A 407 -22.15 -6.39 -3.26
N MET A 408 -20.90 -6.80 -3.14
CA MET A 408 -19.80 -6.15 -3.86
C MET A 408 -19.68 -6.86 -5.20
N SER A 409 -19.99 -6.14 -6.28
CA SER A 409 -20.00 -6.64 -7.65
C SER A 409 -18.63 -7.23 -8.00
N ARG A 410 -18.56 -8.57 -8.03
CA ARG A 410 -17.48 -9.29 -8.70
C ARG A 410 -17.55 -8.94 -10.18
N THR A 411 -16.57 -8.19 -10.70
CA THR A 411 -16.27 -8.26 -12.13
C THR A 411 -15.78 -9.69 -12.37
N PRO A 412 -16.39 -10.49 -13.26
CA PRO A 412 -15.95 -11.85 -13.47
C PRO A 412 -14.52 -11.82 -14.00
N CYS A 413 -13.58 -12.43 -13.26
CA CYS A 413 -12.29 -12.81 -13.79
C CYS A 413 -12.57 -13.61 -15.09
N ARG A 414 -12.00 -13.16 -16.22
CA ARG A 414 -12.18 -13.79 -17.54
C ARG A 414 -11.89 -15.29 -17.40
N ARG A 415 -12.95 -16.10 -17.33
CA ARG A 415 -12.88 -17.51 -17.68
C ARG A 415 -12.46 -17.52 -19.14
N THR A 416 -11.23 -17.95 -19.39
CA THR A 416 -10.85 -18.45 -20.71
C THR A 416 -11.89 -19.49 -21.08
N SER A 417 -12.70 -19.18 -22.09
CA SER A 417 -13.70 -20.08 -22.64
C SER A 417 -12.96 -21.33 -23.08
N ALA A 418 -13.18 -22.43 -22.37
CA ALA A 418 -12.88 -23.76 -22.88
C ALA A 418 -13.63 -23.89 -24.21
N THR A 419 -12.86 -23.92 -25.29
CA THR A 419 -13.35 -24.13 -26.63
C THR A 419 -14.11 -25.46 -26.64
N ASN A 420 -15.40 -25.39 -26.92
CA ASN A 420 -16.23 -26.54 -27.23
C ASN A 420 -15.56 -27.31 -28.39
N VAL A 421 -14.91 -28.44 -28.08
CA VAL A 421 -14.64 -29.48 -29.06
C VAL A 421 -15.99 -30.11 -29.38
N ARG A 422 -16.69 -29.55 -30.36
CA ARG A 422 -17.80 -30.24 -31.01
C ARG A 422 -17.21 -31.29 -31.94
N ALA A 423 -17.56 -32.53 -31.67
CA ALA A 423 -17.39 -33.67 -32.56
C ALA A 423 -17.88 -33.29 -33.97
N ALA A 424 -16.98 -33.37 -34.95
CA ALA A 424 -17.34 -33.37 -36.36
C ALA A 424 -17.60 -34.83 -36.74
N GLU A 425 -18.87 -35.20 -36.80
CA GLU A 425 -19.31 -36.42 -37.47
C GLU A 425 -19.04 -36.29 -38.97
N HIS A 426 -18.35 -37.30 -39.50
CA HIS A 426 -18.00 -37.45 -40.90
C HIS A 426 -19.25 -37.58 -41.79
N GLY A 427 -19.51 -36.56 -42.62
CA GLY A 427 -20.36 -36.66 -43.80
C GLY A 427 -19.52 -36.99 -45.03
N VAL A 428 -19.60 -38.24 -45.49
CA VAL A 428 -19.01 -38.75 -46.73
C VAL A 428 -19.78 -38.19 -47.94
N PRO A 429 -19.13 -37.59 -48.96
CA PRO A 429 -19.72 -37.45 -50.29
C PRO A 429 -19.27 -38.60 -51.20
N ALA A 430 -20.26 -39.29 -51.77
CA ALA A 430 -20.10 -40.41 -52.69
C ALA A 430 -19.37 -40.03 -53.99
N GLU A 431 -18.35 -40.82 -54.33
CA GLU A 431 -17.69 -40.82 -55.64
C GLU A 431 -18.64 -41.38 -56.72
N LYS A 432 -18.83 -40.61 -57.80
CA LYS A 432 -19.45 -41.08 -59.03
C LYS A 432 -18.38 -41.79 -59.87
N GLN A 433 -18.53 -43.10 -60.04
CA GLN A 433 -17.81 -43.88 -61.03
C GLN A 433 -18.34 -43.54 -62.43
N HIS A 434 -17.44 -43.13 -63.33
CA HIS A 434 -17.67 -43.13 -64.77
C HIS A 434 -16.91 -44.32 -65.35
N GLU A 435 -17.69 -45.21 -65.95
CA GLU A 435 -17.30 -46.46 -66.58
C GLU A 435 -17.10 -46.21 -68.09
N SER A 436 -15.98 -46.66 -68.65
CA SER A 436 -15.80 -46.90 -70.09
C SER A 436 -14.74 -47.98 -70.32
N THR A 437 -15.23 -49.23 -70.50
CA THR A 437 -14.93 -50.26 -71.53
C THR A 437 -13.47 -50.64 -71.85
N PRO A 438 -13.18 -51.87 -72.36
CA PRO A 438 -13.94 -52.68 -73.32
C PRO A 438 -14.66 -53.93 -72.77
#